data_AF-A0A897MR88-F1
#
_entry.id   AF-A0A897MR88-F1
#
_cell.length_a   1.000
_cell.length_b   1.000
_cell.length_c   1.000
_cell.angle_alpha   90.00
_cell.angle_beta   90.00
_cell.angle_gamma   90.00
#
_symmetry.space_group_name_H-M   'P 1'
#
loop_
_entity.id
_entity.type
_entity.pdbx_description
1 polymer ?
#
loop_
_entity_poly.entity_id
_entity_poly.type
_entity_poly.pdbx_seq_one_letter_code
_entity_poly.pdbx_strand_id
1 'polypeptide(L)'
;MFAIVTALIATGVLAVSEAYQDTPTDVETVEDEHFIQDVGEWVSVDRADDTGVTGFYDNETVRNQDGDELNEGNDYEWDNDAGAVRILDTPNTEDGADASIDYSYDQRAEEATIMIGPLATIFEIAGILPLVLAVAAVLSGLGLLSRSVGGGTYGGRR
;
A
#
# COMPACT_ATOMS: atom_id res chain seq x y z
N MET A 1 16.37 0.69 30.05
CA MET A 1 15.30 -0.25 29.62
C MET A 1 14.45 0.35 28.50
N PHE A 2 13.95 1.58 28.63
CA PHE A 2 13.17 2.27 27.57
C PHE A 2 13.91 2.39 26.22
N ALA A 3 15.18 2.80 26.21
CA ALA A 3 15.97 2.95 24.98
C ALA A 3 16.18 1.64 24.20
N ILE A 4 16.23 0.49 24.89
CA ILE A 4 16.40 -0.83 24.26
C ILE A 4 15.11 -1.24 23.55
N VAL A 5 13.95 -0.96 24.16
CA VAL A 5 12.63 -1.23 23.56
C VAL A 5 12.42 -0.35 22.33
N THR A 6 12.76 0.94 22.40
CA THR A 6 12.66 1.85 21.24
C THR A 6 13.59 1.43 20.11
N ALA A 7 14.83 1.04 20.42
CA ALA A 7 15.76 0.54 19.41
C ALA A 7 15.24 -0.75 18.76
N LEU A 8 14.70 -1.69 19.53
CA LEU A 8 14.13 -2.95 19.02
C LEU A 8 12.91 -2.72 18.12
N ILE A 9 12.02 -1.79 18.48
CA ILE A 9 10.87 -1.42 17.65
C ILE A 9 11.34 -0.77 16.35
N ALA A 10 12.28 0.17 16.41
CA ALA A 10 12.82 0.83 15.22
C ALA A 10 13.50 -0.17 14.27
N THR A 11 14.30 -1.11 14.79
CA THR A 11 14.90 -2.17 13.97
C THR A 11 13.86 -3.13 13.41
N GLY A 12 12.78 -3.40 14.15
CA GLY A 12 11.67 -4.23 13.69
C GLY A 12 10.91 -3.61 12.52
N VAL A 13 10.64 -2.30 12.56
CA VAL A 13 9.99 -1.57 11.45
C VAL A 13 10.84 -1.60 10.19
N LEU A 14 12.16 -1.37 10.32
CA LEU A 14 13.07 -1.42 9.17
C LEU A 14 13.12 -2.82 8.56
N ALA A 15 13.19 -3.87 9.40
CA ALA A 15 13.22 -5.25 8.92
C ALA A 15 11.92 -5.67 8.20
N VAL A 16 10.75 -5.23 8.69
CA VAL A 16 9.46 -5.51 8.02
C VAL A 16 9.35 -4.74 6.70
N SER A 17 9.81 -3.49 6.64
CA SER A 17 9.80 -2.70 5.42
C SER A 17 10.71 -3.30 4.34
N GLU A 18 11.87 -3.83 4.71
CA GLU A 18 12.82 -4.46 3.80
C GLU A 18 12.30 -5.81 3.29
N ALA A 19 11.75 -6.64 4.18
CA ALA A 19 11.11 -7.90 3.80
C ALA A 19 9.89 -7.71 2.88
N TYR A 20 9.18 -6.59 3.00
CA TYR A 20 8.06 -6.27 2.12
C TYR A 20 8.51 -5.84 0.72
N GLN A 21 9.69 -5.21 0.60
CA GLN A 21 10.26 -4.86 -0.71
C GLN A 21 10.80 -6.09 -1.46
N ASP A 22 11.24 -7.12 -0.72
CA ASP A 22 11.82 -8.35 -1.28
C ASP A 22 10.77 -9.46 -1.48
N THR A 23 9.48 -9.12 -1.35
CA THR A 23 8.39 -10.07 -1.61
C THR A 23 8.39 -10.42 -3.11
N PRO A 24 8.38 -11.72 -3.47
CA PRO A 24 8.25 -12.13 -4.86
C PRO A 24 7.03 -11.49 -5.51
N THR A 25 7.23 -10.93 -6.70
CA THR A 25 6.14 -10.54 -7.59
C THR A 25 5.78 -11.73 -8.48
N ASP A 26 4.49 -11.96 -8.62
CA ASP A 26 3.94 -12.87 -9.62
C ASP A 26 3.53 -12.04 -10.84
N VAL A 27 3.83 -12.56 -12.02
CA VAL A 27 3.38 -11.95 -13.28
C VAL A 27 2.00 -12.50 -13.59
N GLU A 28 1.02 -11.61 -13.65
CA GLU A 28 -0.35 -11.92 -14.03
C GLU A 28 -0.62 -11.41 -15.43
N THR A 29 -1.43 -12.16 -16.19
CA THR A 29 -1.88 -11.77 -17.53
C THR A 29 -3.39 -11.64 -17.53
N VAL A 30 -3.88 -10.53 -18.05
CA VAL A 30 -5.30 -10.29 -18.34
C VAL A 30 -5.50 -10.43 -19.84
N GLU A 31 -6.51 -11.21 -20.21
CA GLU A 31 -6.91 -11.43 -21.60
C GLU A 31 -8.32 -10.85 -21.79
N ASP A 32 -8.53 -10.21 -22.93
CA ASP A 32 -9.80 -9.65 -23.40
C ASP A 32 -10.49 -8.72 -22.38
N GLU A 33 -9.74 -7.80 -21.76
CA GLU A 33 -10.36 -6.73 -20.97
C GLU A 33 -11.03 -5.72 -21.89
N HIS A 34 -12.34 -5.51 -21.73
CA HIS A 34 -13.11 -4.62 -22.59
C HIS A 34 -13.19 -3.20 -22.03
N PHE A 35 -13.01 -2.20 -22.90
CA PHE A 35 -13.20 -0.79 -22.57
C PHE A 35 -13.81 -0.02 -23.74
N ILE A 36 -14.42 1.12 -23.43
CA ILE A 36 -14.93 2.04 -24.46
C ILE A 36 -13.79 2.95 -24.90
N GLN A 37 -13.53 2.98 -26.21
CA GLN A 37 -12.56 3.89 -26.81
C GLN A 37 -13.02 5.34 -26.60
N ASP A 38 -12.21 6.14 -25.91
CA ASP A 38 -12.36 7.60 -25.79
C ASP A 38 -11.16 8.24 -26.50
N VAL A 39 -11.37 8.67 -27.75
CA VAL A 39 -10.28 9.03 -28.64
C VAL A 39 -9.58 10.31 -28.15
N GLY A 40 -8.29 10.18 -27.85
CA GLY A 40 -7.43 11.26 -27.36
C GLY A 40 -7.35 11.36 -25.84
N GLU A 41 -8.18 10.64 -25.10
CA GLU A 41 -8.17 10.59 -23.64
C GLU A 41 -7.49 9.30 -23.13
N TRP A 42 -6.96 9.37 -21.91
CA TRP A 42 -6.37 8.19 -21.25
C TRP A 42 -7.45 7.39 -20.52
N VAL A 43 -7.49 6.09 -20.77
CA VAL A 43 -8.38 5.14 -20.11
C VAL A 43 -7.52 4.15 -19.33
N SER A 44 -7.72 4.08 -18.01
CA SER A 44 -7.04 3.11 -17.15
C SER A 44 -7.65 1.73 -17.28
N VAL A 45 -6.82 0.68 -17.26
CA VAL A 45 -7.28 -0.70 -17.15
C VAL A 45 -7.81 -0.99 -15.75
N ASP A 46 -8.66 -2.00 -15.59
CA ASP A 46 -9.32 -2.37 -14.33
C ASP A 46 -8.32 -2.61 -13.20
N ARG A 47 -7.11 -3.09 -13.52
CA ARG A 47 -6.05 -3.39 -12.56
C ARG A 47 -5.19 -2.18 -12.18
N ALA A 48 -5.34 -1.02 -12.82
CA ALA A 48 -4.54 0.18 -12.53
C ALA A 48 -4.64 0.63 -11.06
N ASP A 49 -5.80 0.47 -10.44
CA ASP A 49 -6.06 0.91 -9.05
C ASP A 49 -5.87 -0.20 -8.01
N ASP A 50 -5.45 -1.40 -8.41
CA ASP A 50 -5.32 -2.54 -7.50
C ASP A 50 -4.10 -2.35 -6.58
N THR A 51 -4.35 -2.40 -5.25
CA THR A 51 -3.32 -2.15 -4.21
C THR A 51 -2.12 -3.10 -4.20
N GLY A 52 -2.18 -4.19 -4.97
CA GLY A 52 -1.10 -5.17 -5.12
C GLY A 52 -0.27 -5.00 -6.38
N VAL A 53 -0.68 -4.14 -7.31
CA VAL A 53 0.01 -3.92 -8.58
C VAL A 53 1.24 -3.05 -8.36
N THR A 54 2.35 -3.47 -8.94
CA THR A 54 3.65 -2.82 -8.79
C THR A 54 4.22 -2.26 -10.07
N GLY A 55 3.71 -2.69 -11.22
CA GLY A 55 4.05 -2.17 -12.54
C GLY A 55 3.34 -2.94 -13.64
N PHE A 56 3.28 -2.33 -14.83
CA PHE A 56 2.77 -2.95 -16.05
C PHE A 56 3.92 -3.23 -17.02
N TYR A 57 3.73 -4.25 -17.86
CA TYR A 57 4.69 -4.62 -18.90
C TYR A 57 4.34 -3.98 -20.25
N ASP A 58 5.37 -3.77 -21.06
CA ASP A 58 5.32 -3.26 -22.44
C ASP A 58 5.08 -4.42 -23.42
N ASN A 59 3.96 -5.12 -23.24
CA ASN A 59 3.60 -6.33 -23.98
C ASN A 59 2.09 -6.43 -24.26
N GLU A 60 1.40 -5.31 -24.23
CA GLU A 60 -0.02 -5.21 -24.42
C GLU A 60 -0.43 -5.46 -25.87
N THR A 61 -1.68 -5.85 -26.07
CA THR A 61 -2.27 -6.03 -27.39
C THR A 61 -3.68 -5.47 -27.38
N VAL A 62 -3.89 -4.36 -28.07
CA VAL A 62 -5.20 -3.71 -28.18
C VAL A 62 -5.88 -4.14 -29.48
N ARG A 63 -7.15 -4.55 -29.40
CA ARG A 63 -7.99 -4.91 -30.55
C ARG A 63 -9.23 -4.02 -30.59
N ASN A 64 -9.67 -3.65 -31.79
CA ASN A 64 -10.91 -2.90 -31.98
C ASN A 64 -12.15 -3.81 -31.87
N GLN A 65 -13.35 -3.23 -31.99
CA GLN A 65 -14.63 -3.96 -31.98
C GLN A 65 -14.77 -5.04 -33.06
N ASP A 66 -14.02 -4.95 -34.16
CA ASP A 66 -14.01 -5.93 -35.25
C ASP A 66 -13.02 -7.09 -34.99
N GLY A 67 -12.21 -6.98 -33.93
CA GLY A 67 -11.18 -7.95 -33.55
C GLY A 67 -9.83 -7.73 -34.25
N ASP A 68 -9.67 -6.62 -34.98
CA ASP A 68 -8.41 -6.28 -35.62
C ASP A 68 -7.44 -5.67 -34.60
N GLU A 69 -6.19 -6.12 -34.65
CA GLU A 69 -5.11 -5.63 -33.78
C GLU A 69 -4.67 -4.22 -34.20
N LEU A 70 -4.64 -3.31 -33.22
CA LEU A 70 -4.17 -1.94 -33.37
C LEU A 70 -2.64 -1.89 -33.18
N ASN A 71 -1.97 -0.95 -33.85
CA ASN A 71 -0.52 -0.81 -33.75
C ASN A 71 -0.15 0.28 -32.73
N GLU A 72 0.65 -0.09 -31.73
CA GLU A 72 1.18 0.86 -30.74
C GLU A 72 2.01 1.97 -31.43
N GLY A 73 1.90 3.20 -30.93
CA GLY A 73 2.52 4.41 -31.46
C GLY A 73 1.86 4.97 -32.73
N ASN A 74 0.98 4.22 -33.39
CA ASN A 74 0.20 4.69 -34.54
C ASN A 74 -1.27 4.84 -34.18
N ASP A 75 -1.89 3.78 -33.66
CA ASP A 75 -3.32 3.67 -33.37
C ASP A 75 -3.62 3.90 -31.86
N TYR A 76 -2.66 3.60 -30.98
CA TYR A 76 -2.78 3.86 -29.55
C TYR A 76 -1.40 4.12 -28.91
N GLU A 77 -1.40 4.62 -27.67
CA GLU A 77 -0.24 4.69 -26.80
C GLU A 77 -0.53 3.99 -25.47
N TRP A 78 0.48 3.36 -24.87
CA TRP A 78 0.40 2.70 -23.58
C TRP A 78 1.28 3.38 -22.54
N ASP A 79 0.75 3.56 -21.33
CA ASP A 79 1.47 4.06 -20.16
C ASP A 79 1.71 2.92 -19.17
N ASN A 80 2.92 2.37 -19.22
CA ASN A 80 3.39 1.30 -18.34
C ASN A 80 3.41 1.67 -16.84
N ASP A 81 3.53 2.95 -16.50
CA ASP A 81 3.57 3.39 -15.11
C ASP A 81 2.15 3.52 -14.53
N ALA A 82 1.19 3.95 -15.35
CA ALA A 82 -0.20 4.17 -14.95
C ALA A 82 -1.15 3.00 -15.24
N GLY A 83 -0.75 2.05 -16.09
CA GLY A 83 -1.66 1.02 -16.60
C GLY A 83 -2.81 1.67 -17.39
N ALA A 84 -2.47 2.56 -18.32
CA ALA A 84 -3.46 3.30 -19.08
C ALA A 84 -3.18 3.26 -20.57
N VAL A 85 -4.24 3.20 -21.36
CA VAL A 85 -4.22 3.23 -22.82
C VAL A 85 -4.83 4.53 -23.31
N ARG A 86 -4.21 5.15 -24.32
CA ARG A 86 -4.78 6.28 -25.05
C ARG A 86 -4.96 5.91 -26.51
N ILE A 87 -6.21 5.92 -26.98
CA ILE A 87 -6.53 5.69 -28.39
C ILE A 87 -6.25 6.97 -29.18
N LEU A 88 -5.56 6.85 -30.30
CA LEU A 88 -5.23 7.97 -31.20
C LEU A 88 -6.30 8.08 -32.30
N ASP A 89 -6.55 9.29 -32.81
CA ASP A 89 -7.50 9.50 -33.92
C ASP A 89 -6.91 8.99 -35.25
N THR A 90 -7.20 7.74 -35.61
CA THR A 90 -6.78 7.11 -36.86
C THR A 90 -7.95 6.48 -37.62
N PRO A 91 -7.77 6.11 -38.90
CA PRO A 91 -8.80 5.39 -39.65
C PRO A 91 -9.19 4.01 -39.11
N ASN A 92 -8.43 3.46 -38.15
CA ASN A 92 -8.66 2.14 -37.57
C ASN A 92 -9.36 2.20 -36.19
N THR A 93 -9.57 3.40 -35.67
CA THR A 93 -10.14 3.67 -34.34
C THR A 93 -11.45 4.42 -34.48
N GLU A 94 -12.39 4.20 -33.57
CA GLU A 94 -13.69 4.87 -33.58
C GLU A 94 -14.08 5.29 -32.16
N ASP A 95 -14.36 6.58 -31.97
CA ASP A 95 -14.75 7.12 -30.68
C ASP A 95 -16.10 6.54 -30.20
N GLY A 96 -16.13 6.07 -28.96
CA GLY A 96 -17.27 5.38 -28.37
C GLY A 96 -17.45 3.92 -28.79
N ALA A 97 -16.56 3.38 -29.63
CA ALA A 97 -16.57 1.95 -29.97
C ALA A 97 -16.01 1.09 -28.83
N ASP A 98 -16.38 -0.19 -28.81
CA ASP A 98 -15.78 -1.17 -27.90
C ASP A 98 -14.37 -1.53 -28.38
N ALA A 99 -13.47 -1.81 -27.45
CA ALA A 99 -12.14 -2.36 -27.71
C ALA A 99 -11.83 -3.40 -26.64
N SER A 100 -10.87 -4.29 -26.93
CA SER A 100 -10.28 -5.16 -25.92
C SER A 100 -8.78 -4.95 -25.81
N ILE A 101 -8.23 -5.19 -24.62
CA ILE A 101 -6.80 -5.16 -24.35
C ILE A 101 -6.37 -6.43 -23.61
N ASP A 102 -5.31 -7.04 -24.10
CA ASP A 102 -4.53 -8.05 -23.38
C ASP A 102 -3.31 -7.34 -22.78
N TYR A 103 -2.97 -7.58 -21.52
CA TYR A 103 -1.77 -7.00 -20.88
C TYR A 103 -1.25 -7.86 -19.73
N SER A 104 0.01 -7.63 -19.36
CA SER A 104 0.63 -8.26 -18.19
C SER A 104 1.03 -7.22 -17.15
N TYR A 105 0.98 -7.60 -15.88
CA TYR A 105 1.37 -6.76 -14.76
C TYR A 105 2.05 -7.57 -13.64
N ASP A 106 2.89 -6.90 -12.86
CA ASP A 106 3.49 -7.46 -11.65
C ASP A 106 2.55 -7.25 -10.46
N GLN A 107 2.11 -8.35 -9.84
CA GLN A 107 1.34 -8.33 -8.59
C GLN A 107 2.19 -8.88 -7.44
N ARG A 108 2.12 -8.26 -6.27
CA ARG A 108 2.71 -8.86 -5.07
C ARG A 108 1.90 -10.09 -4.64
N ALA A 109 2.59 -11.20 -4.39
CA ALA A 109 1.98 -12.43 -3.91
C ALA A 109 1.08 -12.18 -2.66
N GLU A 110 -0.16 -12.69 -2.69
CA GLU A 110 -1.15 -12.50 -1.62
C GLU A 110 -0.65 -12.89 -0.22
N GLU A 111 0.29 -13.85 -0.15
CA GLU A 111 0.88 -14.34 1.10
C GLU A 111 1.60 -13.25 1.91
N ALA A 112 2.15 -12.22 1.26
CA ALA A 112 2.76 -11.07 1.94
C ALA A 112 1.72 -10.09 2.50
N THR A 113 0.58 -9.94 1.84
CA THR A 113 -0.51 -9.05 2.28
C THR A 113 -1.17 -9.58 3.55
N ILE A 114 -1.32 -10.91 3.68
CA ILE A 114 -1.92 -11.55 4.86
C ILE A 114 -1.06 -11.39 6.13
N MET A 115 0.27 -11.29 6.01
CA MET A 115 1.14 -11.09 7.18
C MET A 115 1.07 -9.67 7.79
N ILE A 116 0.64 -8.66 7.03
CA ILE A 116 0.61 -7.27 7.51
C ILE A 116 -0.64 -6.97 8.33
N GLY A 117 -1.79 -7.58 8.02
CA GLY A 117 -3.05 -7.34 8.73
C GLY A 117 -2.96 -7.46 10.27
N PRO A 118 -2.41 -8.55 10.83
CA PRO A 118 -2.25 -8.68 12.28
C PRO A 118 -1.10 -7.81 12.84
N LEU A 119 -0.05 -7.54 12.06
CA LEU A 119 1.05 -6.69 12.51
C LEU A 119 0.65 -5.21 12.61
N ALA A 120 -0.18 -4.70 11.69
CA ALA A 120 -0.70 -3.33 11.75
C ALA A 120 -1.49 -3.06 13.05
N THR A 121 -2.31 -4.03 13.47
CA THR A 121 -3.03 -3.97 14.75
C THR A 121 -2.07 -3.97 15.95
N ILE A 122 -0.99 -4.76 15.87
CA ILE A 122 0.07 -4.77 16.89
C ILE A 122 0.82 -3.43 16.91
N PHE A 123 1.04 -2.79 15.77
CA PHE A 123 1.71 -1.49 15.67
C PHE A 123 0.87 -0.33 16.24
N GLU A 124 -0.45 -0.30 16.01
CA GLU A 124 -1.33 0.68 16.67
C GLU A 124 -1.27 0.56 18.21
N ILE A 125 -1.29 -0.67 18.72
CA ILE A 125 -1.19 -0.93 20.16
C ILE A 125 0.22 -0.63 20.68
N ALA A 126 1.27 -0.93 19.92
CA ALA A 126 2.66 -0.66 20.27
C ALA A 126 2.99 0.84 20.27
N GLY A 127 2.29 1.66 19.49
CA GLY A 127 2.38 3.13 19.57
C GLY A 127 1.75 3.70 20.85
N ILE A 128 0.69 3.08 21.35
CA ILE A 128 -0.04 3.52 22.56
C ILE A 128 0.65 3.03 23.84
N LEU A 129 1.32 1.87 23.81
CA LEU A 129 1.96 1.25 24.98
C LEU A 129 2.97 2.17 25.70
N PRO A 130 3.90 2.86 25.01
CA PRO A 130 4.83 3.81 25.62
C PRO A 130 4.11 4.96 26.32
N LEU A 131 2.98 5.41 25.76
CA LEU A 131 2.17 6.49 26.31
C LEU A 131 1.47 6.04 27.59
N VAL A 132 0.89 4.84 27.58
CA VAL A 132 0.26 4.23 28.77
C VAL A 132 1.29 3.99 29.88
N LEU A 133 2.48 3.49 29.53
CA LEU A 133 3.57 3.29 30.49
C LEU A 133 4.10 4.61 31.06
N ALA A 134 4.19 5.67 30.23
CA ALA A 134 4.59 7.00 30.69
C ALA A 134 3.57 7.57 31.69
N VAL A 135 2.27 7.46 31.39
CA VAL A 135 1.19 7.88 32.30
C VAL A 135 1.23 7.07 33.60
N ALA A 136 1.40 5.75 33.54
CA ALA A 136 1.49 4.90 34.72
C ALA A 136 2.72 5.24 35.59
N ALA A 137 3.86 5.56 34.99
CA ALA A 137 5.08 5.96 35.70
C ALA A 137 4.91 7.32 36.40
N VAL A 138 4.27 8.29 35.75
CA VAL A 138 3.95 9.60 36.33
C VAL A 138 3.01 9.43 37.53
N LEU A 139 1.92 8.67 37.36
CA LEU A 139 0.95 8.42 38.44
C LEU A 139 1.58 7.67 39.62
N SER A 140 2.46 6.69 39.36
CA SER A 140 3.17 5.96 40.40
C SER A 140 4.17 6.86 41.15
N GLY A 141 4.87 7.74 40.45
CA GLY A 141 5.77 8.74 41.06
C GLY A 141 5.01 9.75 41.93
N LEU A 142 3.86 10.23 41.47
CA LEU A 142 2.95 11.10 42.24
C LEU A 142 2.41 10.40 43.49
N GLY A 143 2.08 9.11 43.41
CA GLY A 143 1.65 8.31 44.56
C GLY A 143 2.73 8.08 45.62
N LEU A 144 4.00 8.01 45.22
CA LEU A 144 5.13 7.90 46.15
C LEU A 144 5.42 9.24 46.83
N LEU A 145 5.25 10.37 46.12
CA LEU A 145 5.39 11.71 46.70
C LEU A 145 4.28 12.05 47.70
N SER A 146 3.03 11.59 47.47
CA SER A 146 1.93 11.83 48.41
C SER A 146 2.08 11.09 49.75
N ARG A 147 2.77 9.93 49.76
CA ARG A 147 3.12 9.22 51.02
C ARG A 147 4.28 9.84 51.77
N SER A 148 5.19 10.53 51.08
CA SER A 148 6.37 11.18 51.68
C SER A 148 6.01 12.46 52.46
N VAL A 149 4.98 13.19 52.05
CA VAL A 149 4.63 14.51 52.62
C VAL A 149 3.72 14.43 53.87
N GLY A 150 3.14 13.27 54.19
CA GLY A 150 2.19 13.10 55.32
C GLY A 150 2.78 12.61 56.64
N GLY A 151 4.09 12.35 56.73
CA GLY A 151 4.71 11.58 57.82
C GLY A 151 5.60 12.37 58.77
N GLY A 152 5.22 13.59 59.16
CA GLY A 152 5.96 14.33 60.17
C GLY A 152 5.07 15.32 60.88
N THR A 153 4.83 15.09 62.18
CA THR A 153 4.31 16.01 63.24
C THR A 153 3.32 15.22 64.13
N TYR A 154 3.47 15.02 65.44
CA TYR A 154 4.36 15.57 66.47
C TYR A 154 4.41 14.56 67.63
N GLY A 155 5.60 14.38 68.22
CA GLY A 155 5.72 13.81 69.55
C GLY A 155 5.19 14.78 70.61
N GLY A 156 4.44 14.26 71.58
CA GLY A 156 3.99 14.98 72.76
C GLY A 156 4.18 14.11 73.99
N ARG A 157 5.32 14.30 74.67
CA ARG A 157 5.66 13.75 75.99
C ARG A 157 4.52 13.92 77.00
N ARG A 158 4.27 12.89 77.81
CA ARG A 158 4.25 12.95 79.27
C ARG A 158 4.22 11.55 79.86
#